data_AF-A0A815SNT6-F1
#
_entry.id   AF-A0A815SNT6-F1
#
_cell.length_a   1.000
_cell.length_b   1.000
_cell.length_c   1.000
_cell.angle_alpha   90.00
_cell.angle_beta   90.00
_cell.angle_gamma   90.00
#
_symmetry.space_group_name_H-M   'P 1'
#
loop_
_entity.id
_entity.type
_entity.pdbx_description
1 polymer ?
#
loop_
_entity_poly.entity_id
_entity_poly.type
_entity_poly.pdbx_seq_one_letter_code
_entity_poly.pdbx_strand_id
1 'polypeptide(L)'
;MMIGTTILITFLILLYSTICISDPCRFEYPGKGVIDITSLGRSDGKAAYADILPLIPSGYKYSYNPCKQFSEGSVCVNTAACQMSINEQYQYNIGEQETATWSPGNGTNIDPSITYTHDDRTFVVQLRCSTSEKAEFQVFGEDPQTRYTGRLTHKCACWNGCANATSTTTTTTTATTTTITTTAVPPSSNPCRFEYPGKGVIDLSFIGRTDEKAAYSDETTRTTSNFKYSYNPCRRFSQGADCIGVSVCQISNDNQQTFPLGIQESASWTPGSDFNSVPSINYIYKRKKVTVLLQCSPEGNNEFQAFGEDPVNNYKFQLTHKCACWNGCSNASSIIETAVRASKKSATIST
;
A
#
# COMPACT_ATOMS: atom_id res chain seq x y z
N MET A 1 70.17 -14.87 -26.00
CA MET A 1 69.27 -15.70 -25.17
C MET A 1 68.72 -14.80 -24.08
N MET A 2 67.59 -14.13 -24.35
CA MET A 2 66.95 -13.21 -23.39
C MET A 2 65.90 -13.99 -22.60
N ILE A 3 66.03 -13.99 -21.28
CA ILE A 3 65.11 -14.65 -20.34
C ILE A 3 64.15 -13.55 -19.88
N GLY A 4 62.92 -13.57 -20.41
CA GLY A 4 61.86 -12.65 -20.01
C GLY A 4 61.15 -13.17 -18.76
N THR A 5 61.20 -12.41 -17.67
CA THR A 5 60.52 -12.72 -16.41
C THR A 5 59.16 -12.04 -16.39
N THR A 6 58.09 -12.82 -16.52
CA THR A 6 56.71 -12.32 -16.46
C THR A 6 56.26 -12.27 -15.00
N ILE A 7 56.02 -11.06 -14.48
CA ILE A 7 55.47 -10.84 -13.13
C ILE A 7 53.94 -10.94 -13.21
N LEU A 8 53.38 -11.95 -12.55
CA LEU A 8 51.94 -12.15 -12.42
C LEU A 8 51.44 -11.39 -11.18
N ILE A 9 50.72 -10.28 -11.37
CA ILE A 9 50.11 -9.49 -10.29
C ILE A 9 48.69 -10.06 -10.04
N THR A 10 48.54 -10.82 -8.96
CA THR A 10 47.24 -11.35 -8.52
C THR A 10 46.48 -10.26 -7.76
N PHE A 11 45.45 -9.68 -8.38
CA PHE A 11 44.53 -8.74 -7.73
C PHE A 11 43.57 -9.50 -6.82
N LEU A 12 43.74 -9.37 -5.51
CA LEU A 12 42.85 -9.92 -4.49
C LEU A 12 41.65 -8.97 -4.32
N ILE A 13 40.53 -9.25 -4.99
CA ILE A 13 39.28 -8.47 -4.83
C ILE A 13 38.64 -8.90 -3.51
N LEU A 14 38.84 -8.10 -2.45
CA LEU A 14 38.11 -8.19 -1.18
C LEU A 14 36.65 -7.75 -1.41
N LEU A 15 35.79 -8.71 -1.77
CA LEU A 15 34.35 -8.53 -1.69
C LEU A 15 33.97 -8.47 -0.20
N TYR A 16 33.83 -7.27 0.34
CA TYR A 16 33.22 -7.05 1.64
C TYR A 16 31.73 -7.41 1.56
N SER A 17 31.42 -8.69 1.74
CA SER A 17 30.05 -9.11 2.06
C SER A 17 29.68 -8.44 3.37
N THR A 18 28.83 -7.41 3.29
CA THR A 18 28.32 -6.72 4.47
C THR A 18 27.36 -7.68 5.15
N ILE A 19 27.84 -8.35 6.20
CA ILE A 19 27.04 -9.29 6.98
C ILE A 19 26.04 -8.47 7.78
N CYS A 20 24.78 -8.50 7.38
CA CYS A 20 23.68 -8.00 8.21
C CYS A 20 23.46 -9.03 9.34
N ILE A 21 23.73 -8.65 10.59
CA ILE A 21 23.27 -9.43 11.75
C ILE A 21 21.76 -9.25 11.82
N SER A 22 21.00 -10.20 11.28
CA SER A 22 19.54 -10.17 11.34
C SER A 22 19.09 -10.82 12.64
N ASP A 23 18.79 -9.97 13.63
CA ASP A 23 17.85 -10.34 14.68
C ASP A 23 16.43 -10.32 14.04
N PRO A 24 15.54 -11.30 14.32
CA PRO A 24 14.16 -11.26 13.87
C PRO A 24 13.41 -9.95 14.20
N CYS A 25 13.95 -9.14 15.10
CA CYS A 25 13.34 -7.90 15.59
C CYS A 25 14.06 -6.62 15.25
N ARG A 26 15.35 -6.75 14.92
CA ARG A 26 16.24 -5.62 14.73
C ARG A 26 16.98 -5.79 13.43
N PHE A 27 16.81 -4.81 12.56
CA PHE A 27 17.41 -4.78 11.25
C PHE A 27 18.28 -3.54 11.10
N GLU A 28 19.57 -3.76 10.97
CA GLU A 28 20.55 -2.71 10.74
C GLU A 28 20.96 -2.70 9.28
N TYR A 29 20.79 -1.55 8.64
CA TYR A 29 21.13 -1.37 7.23
C TYR A 29 22.18 -0.26 7.07
N PRO A 30 23.34 -0.56 6.45
CA PRO A 30 24.40 0.42 6.23
C PRO A 30 23.89 1.68 5.55
N GLY A 31 24.15 2.83 6.17
CA GLY A 31 23.77 4.15 5.62
C GLY A 31 22.29 4.54 5.79
N LYS A 32 21.40 3.65 6.25
CA LYS A 32 20.01 4.02 6.60
C LYS A 32 19.77 4.05 8.11
N GLY A 33 20.38 3.13 8.87
CA GLY A 33 20.25 3.03 10.32
C GLY A 33 19.59 1.73 10.77
N VAL A 34 18.87 1.78 11.89
CA VAL A 34 18.31 0.60 12.56
C VAL A 34 16.79 0.67 12.63
N ILE A 35 16.10 -0.37 12.16
CA ILE A 35 14.69 -0.63 12.49
C ILE A 35 14.67 -1.60 13.67
N ASP A 36 14.00 -1.24 14.75
CA ASP A 36 13.85 -2.08 15.94
C ASP A 36 12.37 -2.10 16.33
N ILE A 37 11.71 -3.23 16.08
CA ILE A 37 10.28 -3.43 16.37
C ILE A 37 10.06 -4.30 17.61
N THR A 38 11.11 -4.56 18.40
CA THR A 38 11.05 -5.44 19.58
C THR A 38 9.94 -5.05 20.55
N SER A 39 9.74 -3.73 20.76
CA SER A 39 8.75 -3.19 21.68
C SER A 39 7.30 -3.36 21.22
N LEU A 40 7.07 -3.77 19.97
CA LEU A 40 5.73 -3.98 19.41
C LEU A 40 5.18 -5.38 19.69
N GLY A 41 6.05 -6.33 20.05
CA GLY A 41 5.68 -7.69 20.39
C GLY A 41 5.19 -7.81 21.83
N ARG A 42 4.27 -8.74 22.08
CA ARG A 42 3.90 -9.14 23.44
C ARG A 42 4.69 -10.36 23.86
N SER A 43 5.19 -10.35 25.10
CA SER A 43 5.94 -11.46 25.70
C SER A 43 5.06 -12.41 26.54
N ASP A 44 3.75 -12.21 26.58
CA ASP A 44 2.81 -13.00 27.40
C ASP A 44 2.28 -14.26 26.68
N GLY A 45 2.91 -14.65 25.58
CA GLY A 45 2.51 -15.80 24.76
C GLY A 45 1.25 -15.57 23.94
N LYS A 46 0.73 -14.34 23.86
CA LYS A 46 -0.43 -13.97 23.05
C LYS A 46 -0.05 -13.07 21.87
N ALA A 47 -0.86 -13.07 20.82
CA ALA A 47 -0.67 -12.17 19.71
C ALA A 47 -0.80 -10.69 20.13
N ALA A 48 0.10 -9.84 19.62
CA ALA A 48 -0.02 -8.38 19.76
C ALA A 48 -1.22 -7.84 18.98
N TYR A 49 -1.50 -8.44 17.83
CA TYR A 49 -2.62 -8.11 16.95
C TYR A 49 -3.41 -9.39 16.71
N ALA A 50 -4.46 -9.64 17.50
CA ALA A 50 -5.26 -10.85 17.41
C ALA A 50 -6.54 -10.61 16.59
N ASP A 51 -7.03 -11.67 15.94
CA ASP A 51 -8.37 -11.70 15.31
C ASP A 51 -8.65 -10.58 14.29
N ILE A 52 -7.61 -10.10 13.60
CA ILE A 52 -7.72 -9.02 12.63
C ILE A 52 -8.42 -9.53 11.38
N LEU A 53 -9.54 -8.91 11.03
CA LEU A 53 -10.22 -9.18 9.77
C LEU A 53 -9.41 -8.57 8.61
N PRO A 54 -9.23 -9.30 7.50
CA PRO A 54 -8.54 -8.78 6.33
C PRO A 54 -9.36 -7.66 5.66
N LEU A 55 -8.67 -6.76 4.95
CA LEU A 55 -9.30 -5.73 4.11
C LEU A 55 -10.16 -6.32 2.99
N ILE A 56 -9.76 -7.51 2.52
CA ILE A 56 -10.50 -8.35 1.59
C ILE A 56 -11.17 -9.47 2.39
N PRO A 57 -12.51 -9.44 2.59
CA PRO A 57 -13.21 -10.49 3.33
C PRO A 57 -12.90 -11.88 2.75
N SER A 58 -12.39 -12.78 3.59
CA SER A 58 -11.94 -14.10 3.14
C SER A 58 -12.53 -15.26 3.95
N GLY A 59 -13.48 -15.01 4.86
CA GLY A 59 -13.94 -16.03 5.80
C GLY A 59 -12.93 -16.40 6.89
N TYR A 60 -11.81 -15.66 6.96
CA TYR A 60 -10.72 -15.85 7.93
C TYR A 60 -10.44 -14.55 8.69
N LYS A 61 -9.87 -14.69 9.88
CA LYS A 61 -9.24 -13.67 10.71
C LYS A 61 -7.78 -14.06 10.96
N TYR A 62 -6.95 -13.09 11.32
CA TYR A 62 -5.51 -13.25 11.37
C TYR A 62 -4.94 -12.69 12.66
N SER A 63 -3.99 -13.42 13.23
CA SER A 63 -3.26 -13.02 14.42
C SER A 63 -1.77 -12.90 14.12
N TYR A 64 -1.12 -11.86 14.64
CA TYR A 64 0.30 -11.59 14.45
C TYR A 64 0.94 -11.10 15.75
N ASN A 65 2.13 -11.60 16.04
CA ASN A 65 2.98 -11.07 17.09
C ASN A 65 4.37 -10.82 16.52
N PRO A 66 4.79 -9.55 16.32
CA PRO A 66 6.16 -9.30 15.95
C PRO A 66 7.06 -9.81 17.08
N CYS A 67 8.23 -10.33 16.73
CA CYS A 67 9.34 -10.58 17.65
C CYS A 67 9.21 -11.67 18.70
N LYS A 68 8.01 -12.17 18.95
CA LYS A 68 7.74 -13.09 20.04
C LYS A 68 6.76 -14.14 19.53
N GLN A 69 7.13 -15.41 19.70
CA GLN A 69 6.23 -16.50 19.41
C GLN A 69 4.97 -16.41 20.29
N PHE A 70 3.82 -16.77 19.73
CA PHE A 70 2.57 -16.92 20.47
C PHE A 70 1.91 -18.24 20.11
N SER A 71 0.93 -18.63 20.93
CA SER A 71 0.10 -19.81 20.66
C SER A 71 -1.38 -19.45 20.71
N GLU A 72 -2.13 -19.92 19.74
CA GLU A 72 -3.56 -19.72 19.61
C GLU A 72 -4.21 -20.97 19.01
N GLY A 73 -5.18 -21.56 19.71
CA GLY A 73 -5.78 -22.82 19.30
C GLY A 73 -4.80 -24.00 19.32
N SER A 74 -5.05 -25.01 18.48
CA SER A 74 -4.29 -26.28 18.46
C SER A 74 -3.26 -26.36 17.34
N VAL A 75 -3.40 -25.55 16.28
CA VAL A 75 -2.50 -25.57 15.11
C VAL A 75 -1.43 -24.49 15.21
N CYS A 76 -1.80 -23.29 15.63
CA CYS A 76 -0.88 -22.17 15.72
C CYS A 76 -0.15 -22.20 17.06
N VAL A 77 0.87 -23.05 17.17
CA VAL A 77 1.70 -23.20 18.38
C VAL A 77 3.09 -22.62 18.12
N ASN A 78 3.55 -21.73 19.02
CA ASN A 78 4.85 -21.06 18.93
C ASN A 78 5.08 -20.36 17.58
N THR A 79 4.05 -19.77 17.00
CA THR A 79 4.09 -19.12 15.67
C THR A 79 4.34 -17.61 15.79
N ALA A 80 4.77 -16.97 14.70
CA ALA A 80 4.75 -15.52 14.56
C ALA A 80 3.41 -15.02 13.99
N ALA A 81 2.71 -15.84 13.21
CA ALA A 81 1.45 -15.46 12.57
C ALA A 81 0.50 -16.65 12.35
N CYS A 82 -0.79 -16.43 12.60
CA CYS A 82 -1.85 -17.42 12.49
C CYS A 82 -2.99 -16.92 11.61
N GLN A 83 -3.54 -17.80 10.78
CA GLN A 83 -4.82 -17.61 10.10
C GLN A 83 -5.86 -18.55 10.73
N MET A 84 -7.05 -18.04 11.04
CA MET A 84 -8.14 -18.82 11.63
C MET A 84 -9.44 -18.52 10.90
N SER A 85 -10.24 -19.54 10.58
CA SER A 85 -11.56 -19.32 10.00
C SER A 85 -12.46 -18.56 10.98
N ILE A 86 -13.42 -17.79 10.48
CA ILE A 86 -14.33 -17.00 11.33
C ILE A 86 -15.12 -17.90 12.31
N ASN A 87 -15.43 -19.14 11.90
CA ASN A 87 -16.08 -20.14 12.74
C ASN A 87 -15.10 -20.99 13.59
N GLU A 88 -13.80 -20.65 13.57
CA GLU A 88 -12.72 -21.25 14.36
C GLU A 88 -12.48 -22.76 14.10
N GLN A 89 -13.11 -23.33 13.06
CA GLN A 89 -12.96 -24.74 12.70
C GLN A 89 -11.63 -25.05 12.00
N TYR A 90 -11.05 -24.07 11.30
CA TYR A 90 -9.82 -24.24 10.54
C TYR A 90 -8.78 -23.23 11.01
N GLN A 91 -7.56 -23.71 11.24
CA GLN A 91 -6.43 -22.89 11.65
C GLN A 91 -5.21 -23.27 10.82
N TYR A 92 -4.40 -22.28 10.46
CA TYR A 92 -3.17 -22.45 9.71
C TYR A 92 -2.08 -21.60 10.34
N ASN A 93 -0.95 -22.22 10.64
CA ASN A 93 0.28 -21.49 10.91
C ASN A 93 0.77 -20.92 9.58
N ILE A 94 0.93 -19.60 9.51
CA ILE A 94 1.32 -18.90 8.28
C ILE A 94 2.71 -18.27 8.36
N GLY A 95 3.45 -18.50 9.45
CA GLY A 95 4.84 -18.05 9.56
C GLY A 95 5.47 -18.26 10.93
N GLU A 96 6.69 -18.76 10.97
CA GLU A 96 7.45 -19.03 12.20
C GLU A 96 8.42 -17.89 12.54
N GLN A 97 8.63 -17.62 13.83
CA GLN A 97 9.44 -16.49 14.29
C GLN A 97 10.92 -16.62 13.90
N GLU A 98 11.43 -17.85 13.87
CA GLU A 98 12.79 -18.25 13.51
C GLU A 98 13.09 -18.12 12.01
N THR A 99 12.06 -18.03 11.17
CA THR A 99 12.21 -17.88 9.70
C THR A 99 12.23 -16.43 9.23
N ALA A 100 12.21 -15.48 10.18
CA ALA A 100 12.20 -14.06 9.91
C ALA A 100 13.35 -13.64 8.99
N THR A 101 13.00 -13.14 7.80
CA THR A 101 13.96 -12.57 6.85
C THR A 101 13.57 -11.13 6.53
N TRP A 102 14.57 -10.25 6.50
CA TRP A 102 14.37 -8.81 6.28
C TRP A 102 14.64 -8.43 4.82
N SER A 103 13.79 -7.55 4.30
CA SER A 103 14.03 -6.79 3.08
C SER A 103 14.14 -5.31 3.42
N PRO A 104 15.25 -4.63 3.08
CA PRO A 104 15.46 -3.21 3.42
C PRO A 104 14.55 -2.24 2.67
N GLY A 105 13.79 -2.73 1.69
CA GLY A 105 13.17 -1.89 0.68
C GLY A 105 14.20 -1.10 -0.13
N ASN A 106 13.74 -0.40 -1.16
CA ASN A 106 14.61 0.43 -2.00
C ASN A 106 14.69 1.90 -1.50
N GLY A 107 13.93 2.26 -0.44
CA GLY A 107 13.97 3.60 0.17
C GLY A 107 13.29 4.70 -0.66
N THR A 108 12.97 4.44 -1.93
CA THR A 108 12.25 5.39 -2.79
C THR A 108 10.78 5.03 -2.95
N ASN A 109 10.41 3.74 -2.99
CA ASN A 109 9.02 3.31 -3.25
C ASN A 109 8.57 2.03 -2.53
N ILE A 110 9.51 1.25 -1.98
CA ILE A 110 9.23 -0.02 -1.31
C ILE A 110 9.60 0.16 0.17
N ASP A 111 8.59 0.09 1.01
CA ASP A 111 8.74 0.04 2.47
C ASP A 111 9.56 -1.20 2.85
N PRO A 112 10.41 -1.13 3.90
CA PRO A 112 11.05 -2.33 4.44
C PRO A 112 10.01 -3.40 4.80
N SER A 113 10.39 -4.67 4.74
CA SER A 113 9.47 -5.76 5.10
C SER A 113 10.18 -6.85 5.86
N ILE A 114 9.41 -7.57 6.66
CA ILE A 114 9.82 -8.83 7.30
C ILE A 114 8.95 -9.96 6.76
N THR A 115 9.59 -11.07 6.40
CA THR A 115 8.94 -12.25 5.85
C THR A 115 9.12 -13.42 6.81
N TYR A 116 8.03 -14.13 7.06
CA TYR A 116 7.98 -15.37 7.84
C TYR A 116 7.47 -16.50 6.94
N THR A 117 7.93 -17.71 7.16
CA THR A 117 7.54 -18.89 6.39
C THR A 117 7.14 -20.05 7.31
N HIS A 118 6.22 -20.89 6.85
CA HIS A 118 5.89 -22.17 7.47
C HIS A 118 5.41 -23.11 6.36
N ASP A 119 6.11 -24.22 6.14
CA ASP A 119 5.92 -25.10 4.98
C ASP A 119 5.93 -24.32 3.64
N ASP A 120 4.81 -24.35 2.91
CA ASP A 120 4.58 -23.66 1.64
C ASP A 120 3.94 -22.27 1.79
N ARG A 121 3.72 -21.82 3.05
CA ARG A 121 3.07 -20.55 3.37
C ARG A 121 4.10 -19.47 3.68
N THR A 122 3.82 -18.26 3.19
CA THR A 122 4.66 -17.08 3.40
C THR A 122 3.82 -15.93 3.90
N PHE A 123 4.17 -15.35 5.05
CA PHE A 123 3.59 -14.12 5.55
C PHE A 123 4.56 -12.95 5.45
N VAL A 124 4.20 -11.93 4.68
CA VAL A 124 5.00 -10.72 4.49
C VAL A 124 4.36 -9.56 5.24
N VAL A 125 5.10 -8.95 6.16
CA VAL A 125 4.68 -7.74 6.87
C VAL A 125 5.47 -6.55 6.33
N GLN A 126 4.78 -5.64 5.67
CA GLN A 126 5.33 -4.36 5.24
C GLN A 126 5.41 -3.40 6.44
N LEU A 127 6.55 -2.75 6.61
CA LEU A 127 6.83 -1.85 7.72
C LEU A 127 6.69 -0.41 7.27
N ARG A 128 5.56 0.19 7.62
CA ARG A 128 5.25 1.57 7.26
C ARG A 128 5.71 2.53 8.36
N CYS A 129 6.65 3.39 8.04
CA CYS A 129 7.07 4.47 8.94
C CYS A 129 5.91 5.47 9.16
N SER A 130 5.66 5.83 10.41
CA SER A 130 4.75 6.93 10.79
C SER A 130 5.25 7.63 12.05
N THR A 131 4.73 8.82 12.37
CA THR A 131 5.03 9.50 13.64
C THR A 131 4.11 9.07 14.79
N SER A 132 3.30 8.03 14.59
CA SER A 132 2.34 7.56 15.58
C SER A 132 3.03 6.77 16.70
N GLU A 133 2.66 7.08 17.94
CA GLU A 133 3.00 6.32 19.16
C GLU A 133 2.16 5.04 19.31
N LYS A 134 1.04 4.96 18.59
CA LYS A 134 0.17 3.78 18.58
C LYS A 134 0.46 2.97 17.33
N ALA A 135 0.79 1.70 17.51
CA ALA A 135 1.00 0.79 16.40
C ALA A 135 -0.35 0.35 15.79
N GLU A 136 -0.40 0.35 14.47
CA GLU A 136 -1.55 -0.09 13.68
C GLU A 136 -1.16 -1.28 12.81
N PHE A 137 -1.97 -2.32 12.84
CA PHE A 137 -1.76 -3.50 12.02
C PHE A 137 -2.97 -3.75 11.12
N GLN A 138 -2.72 -3.94 9.85
CA GLN A 138 -3.72 -4.25 8.83
C GLN A 138 -3.33 -5.53 8.13
N VAL A 139 -4.32 -6.36 7.79
CA VAL A 139 -4.11 -7.57 7.01
C VAL A 139 -4.79 -7.40 5.67
N PHE A 140 -4.08 -7.62 4.58
CA PHE A 140 -4.67 -7.61 3.24
C PHE A 140 -5.36 -8.93 2.93
N GLY A 141 -4.82 -10.03 3.46
CA GLY A 141 -5.31 -11.38 3.28
C GLY A 141 -4.32 -12.24 2.49
N GLU A 142 -4.83 -13.32 1.93
CA GLU A 142 -4.10 -14.27 1.08
C GLU A 142 -4.19 -13.85 -0.38
N ASP A 143 -3.04 -13.57 -1.00
CA ASP A 143 -2.91 -13.24 -2.41
C ASP A 143 -1.45 -13.36 -2.91
N PRO A 144 -1.12 -14.30 -3.82
CA PRO A 144 -1.93 -15.43 -4.27
C PRO A 144 -2.07 -16.50 -3.16
N GLN A 145 -2.60 -17.69 -3.50
CA GLN A 145 -2.68 -18.82 -2.58
C GLN A 145 -1.33 -19.04 -1.87
N THR A 146 -1.40 -19.33 -0.57
CA THR A 146 -0.30 -19.50 0.39
C THR A 146 0.57 -18.28 0.66
N ARG A 147 0.29 -17.12 0.04
CA ARG A 147 1.02 -15.87 0.29
C ARG A 147 0.12 -14.87 1.00
N TYR A 148 0.48 -14.52 2.22
CA TYR A 148 -0.27 -13.63 3.08
C TYR A 148 0.46 -12.31 3.21
N THR A 149 -0.28 -11.19 3.18
CA THR A 149 0.33 -9.86 3.35
C THR A 149 -0.34 -9.09 4.47
N GLY A 150 0.49 -8.49 5.33
CA GLY A 150 0.08 -7.52 6.35
C GLY A 150 0.90 -6.24 6.25
N ARG A 151 0.46 -5.20 6.95
CA ARG A 151 1.18 -3.94 7.10
C ARG A 151 1.15 -3.48 8.54
N LEU A 152 2.33 -3.25 9.09
CA LEU A 152 2.55 -2.71 10.42
C LEU A 152 2.99 -1.26 10.29
N THR A 153 2.21 -0.34 10.84
CA THR A 153 2.49 1.09 10.82
C THR A 153 2.81 1.61 12.20
N HIS A 154 4.01 2.16 12.39
CA HIS A 154 4.47 2.68 13.68
C HIS A 154 5.73 3.54 13.53
N LYS A 155 6.07 4.35 14.54
CA LYS A 155 7.39 5.01 14.58
C LYS A 155 8.57 4.03 14.59
N CYS A 156 8.40 2.85 15.19
CA CYS A 156 9.46 1.83 15.24
C CYS A 156 9.75 1.20 13.87
N ALA A 157 8.83 1.32 12.91
CA ALA A 157 9.05 0.91 11.53
C ALA A 157 9.91 1.93 10.74
N CYS A 158 10.17 3.11 11.31
CA CYS A 158 11.11 4.08 10.74
C CYS A 158 12.55 3.71 11.09
N TRP A 159 13.48 4.02 10.19
CA TRP A 159 14.91 3.99 10.49
C TRP A 159 15.21 4.88 11.70
N ASN A 160 15.80 4.29 12.73
CA ASN A 160 16.12 4.87 14.03
C ASN A 160 14.91 5.39 14.82
N GLY A 161 13.68 5.04 14.45
CA GLY A 161 12.49 5.61 15.08
C GLY A 161 12.21 5.10 16.50
N CYS A 162 12.71 3.90 16.83
CA CYS A 162 12.64 3.30 18.17
C CYS A 162 13.97 2.72 18.63
N ALA A 163 15.06 2.95 17.89
CA ALA A 163 16.37 2.59 18.39
C ALA A 163 16.55 3.35 19.71
N ASN A 164 16.57 2.60 20.82
CA ASN A 164 16.68 3.17 22.16
C ASN A 164 17.80 4.21 22.18
N ALA A 165 17.55 5.32 22.86
CA ALA A 165 18.50 6.39 23.16
C ALA A 165 19.63 5.91 24.10
N THR A 166 20.14 4.70 23.91
CA THR A 166 21.25 4.14 24.65
C THR A 166 22.53 4.59 23.95
N SER A 167 23.08 5.69 24.47
CA SER A 167 24.41 6.24 24.24
C SER A 167 24.63 7.09 22.98
N THR A 168 24.11 8.32 22.99
CA THR A 168 24.94 9.48 22.62
C THR A 168 24.60 10.67 23.50
N THR A 169 25.45 10.90 24.51
CA THR A 169 25.53 12.15 25.25
C THR A 169 26.02 13.26 24.33
N THR A 170 25.13 14.01 23.67
CA THR A 170 25.50 15.31 23.07
C THR A 170 24.31 16.29 23.02
N THR A 171 24.39 17.28 23.92
CA THR A 171 23.96 18.69 23.82
C THR A 171 22.55 19.01 23.31
N THR A 172 21.69 19.28 24.30
CA THR A 172 20.43 20.02 24.24
C THR A 172 20.50 21.27 23.36
N THR A 173 19.70 21.31 22.30
CA THR A 173 19.21 22.57 21.72
C THR A 173 17.69 22.51 21.67
N THR A 174 17.07 23.33 22.51
CA THR A 174 15.62 23.48 22.65
C THR A 174 15.01 24.05 21.37
N ALA A 175 14.15 23.30 20.69
CA ALA A 175 13.31 23.79 19.61
C ALA A 175 11.84 23.77 20.04
N THR A 176 11.22 24.94 19.97
CA THR A 176 9.82 25.22 20.34
C THR A 176 8.87 24.64 19.29
N THR A 177 8.11 23.61 19.68
CA THR A 177 7.06 23.02 18.83
C THR A 177 5.83 23.91 18.79
N THR A 178 5.49 24.42 17.60
CA THR A 178 4.26 25.19 17.34
C THR A 178 3.15 24.25 16.94
N THR A 179 2.09 24.18 17.74
CA THR A 179 0.91 23.33 17.51
C THR A 179 0.03 23.96 16.43
N ILE A 180 -0.05 23.34 15.25
CA ILE A 180 -0.94 23.79 14.16
C ILE A 180 -2.28 23.07 14.33
N THR A 181 -3.32 23.82 14.66
CA THR A 181 -4.71 23.34 14.70
C THR A 181 -5.25 23.33 13.27
N THR A 182 -5.24 22.16 12.62
CA THR A 182 -5.70 22.01 11.23
C THR A 182 -7.23 21.93 11.19
N THR A 183 -7.89 23.04 10.87
CA THR A 183 -9.31 23.06 10.52
C THR A 183 -9.47 22.60 9.07
N ALA A 184 -10.24 21.52 8.84
CA ALA A 184 -10.46 20.98 7.51
C ALA A 184 -11.16 22.00 6.60
N VAL A 185 -10.48 22.42 5.54
CA VAL A 185 -11.03 23.26 4.47
C VAL A 185 -12.11 22.44 3.73
N PRO A 186 -13.29 23.00 3.44
CA PRO A 186 -14.34 22.28 2.71
C PRO A 186 -13.83 21.81 1.34
N PRO A 187 -14.17 20.60 0.89
CA PRO A 187 -13.62 20.00 -0.32
C PRO A 187 -13.93 20.86 -1.54
N SER A 188 -12.90 21.08 -2.38
CA SER A 188 -13.04 21.76 -3.67
C SER A 188 -14.11 21.06 -4.51
N SER A 189 -14.89 21.82 -5.27
CA SER A 189 -16.04 21.37 -6.09
C SER A 189 -15.69 20.39 -7.22
N ASN A 190 -14.45 19.90 -7.30
CA ASN A 190 -14.01 18.97 -8.31
C ASN A 190 -14.11 17.53 -7.77
N PRO A 191 -15.07 16.70 -8.26
CA PRO A 191 -15.25 15.32 -7.80
C PRO A 191 -14.04 14.42 -8.08
N CYS A 192 -13.06 14.89 -8.85
CA CYS A 192 -11.88 14.15 -9.29
C CYS A 192 -10.59 14.53 -8.62
N ARG A 193 -10.63 15.59 -7.83
CA ARG A 193 -9.47 16.13 -7.15
C ARG A 193 -9.77 16.19 -5.68
N PHE A 194 -9.04 15.39 -4.92
CA PHE A 194 -9.15 15.35 -3.48
C PHE A 194 -7.92 16.00 -2.86
N GLU A 195 -8.15 17.03 -2.07
CA GLU A 195 -7.10 17.74 -1.35
C GLU A 195 -7.24 17.46 0.14
N TYR A 196 -6.16 16.97 0.75
CA TYR A 196 -6.12 16.66 2.17
C TYR A 196 -5.06 17.53 2.85
N PRO A 197 -5.45 18.35 3.84
CA PRO A 197 -4.50 19.20 4.58
C PRO A 197 -3.32 18.41 5.13
N GLY A 198 -2.11 18.81 4.77
CA GLY A 198 -0.88 18.18 5.24
C GLY A 198 -0.47 16.87 4.54
N LYS A 199 -1.32 16.27 3.67
CA LYS A 199 -0.92 15.13 2.82
C LYS A 199 -0.70 15.55 1.36
N GLY A 200 -1.53 16.45 0.84
CA GLY A 200 -1.46 16.93 -0.54
C GLY A 200 -2.70 16.57 -1.36
N VAL A 201 -2.51 16.33 -2.66
CA VAL A 201 -3.60 16.21 -3.64
C VAL A 201 -3.58 14.86 -4.33
N ILE A 202 -4.71 14.17 -4.37
CA ILE A 202 -4.97 13.06 -5.30
C ILE A 202 -5.81 13.61 -6.44
N ASP A 203 -5.37 13.39 -7.67
CA ASP A 203 -6.07 13.85 -8.87
C ASP A 203 -6.17 12.72 -9.89
N LEU A 204 -7.39 12.18 -10.03
CA LEU A 204 -7.67 11.07 -10.94
C LEU A 204 -8.11 11.56 -12.34
N SER A 205 -8.18 12.87 -12.58
CA SER A 205 -8.61 13.41 -13.88
C SER A 205 -7.65 13.07 -15.03
N PHE A 206 -6.40 12.72 -14.71
CA PHE A 206 -5.35 12.36 -15.67
C PHE A 206 -5.43 10.93 -16.20
N ILE A 207 -6.18 10.05 -15.52
CA ILE A 207 -6.25 8.62 -15.87
C ILE A 207 -7.59 8.23 -16.48
N GLY A 208 -8.59 9.10 -16.34
CA GLY A 208 -9.86 8.96 -17.02
C GLY A 208 -9.72 9.18 -18.52
N ARG A 209 -10.21 8.24 -19.32
CA ARG A 209 -10.25 8.41 -20.78
C ARG A 209 -11.31 9.41 -21.17
N THR A 210 -11.00 10.27 -22.14
CA THR A 210 -11.90 11.31 -22.66
C THR A 210 -12.67 10.88 -23.92
N ASP A 211 -12.41 9.69 -24.46
CA ASP A 211 -13.02 9.17 -25.69
C ASP A 211 -14.32 8.40 -25.43
N GLU A 212 -14.98 8.68 -24.29
CA GLU A 212 -16.22 8.04 -23.85
C GLU A 212 -16.14 6.51 -23.69
N LYS A 213 -14.92 5.96 -23.57
CA LYS A 213 -14.65 4.55 -23.25
C LYS A 213 -14.14 4.38 -21.83
N ALA A 214 -14.31 3.18 -21.27
CA ALA A 214 -13.74 2.85 -19.98
C ALA A 214 -12.21 2.83 -20.01
N ALA A 215 -11.57 3.37 -18.96
CA ALA A 215 -10.12 3.28 -18.78
C ALA A 215 -9.69 1.84 -18.48
N TYR A 216 -10.52 1.14 -17.70
CA TYR A 216 -10.40 -0.27 -17.35
C TYR A 216 -11.68 -0.94 -17.82
N SER A 217 -11.60 -1.89 -18.76
CA SER A 217 -12.76 -2.48 -19.43
C SER A 217 -12.79 -3.98 -19.24
N ASP A 218 -13.98 -4.51 -18.96
CA ASP A 218 -14.25 -5.95 -18.96
C ASP A 218 -13.37 -6.74 -17.98
N GLU A 219 -13.06 -6.12 -16.85
CA GLU A 219 -12.20 -6.67 -15.81
C GLU A 219 -12.94 -7.78 -15.06
N THR A 220 -12.37 -8.98 -15.06
CA THR A 220 -12.95 -10.14 -14.40
C THR A 220 -12.60 -10.13 -12.91
N THR A 221 -13.52 -10.62 -12.08
CA THR A 221 -13.22 -10.84 -10.67
C THR A 221 -12.26 -12.01 -10.49
N ARG A 222 -11.53 -12.03 -9.37
CA ARG A 222 -10.73 -13.20 -8.98
C ARG A 222 -11.58 -14.42 -8.60
N THR A 223 -12.79 -14.18 -8.12
CA THR A 223 -13.77 -15.24 -7.87
C THR A 223 -14.51 -15.56 -9.16
N THR A 224 -15.12 -16.75 -9.22
CA THR A 224 -16.00 -17.15 -10.32
C THR A 224 -17.26 -16.29 -10.31
N SER A 225 -17.23 -15.15 -11.00
CA SER A 225 -18.41 -14.31 -11.26
C SER A 225 -18.85 -14.46 -12.70
N ASN A 226 -20.16 -14.41 -12.92
CA ASN A 226 -20.74 -14.34 -14.27
C ASN A 226 -20.71 -12.92 -14.85
N PHE A 227 -19.93 -12.02 -14.23
CA PHE A 227 -19.86 -10.62 -14.58
C PHE A 227 -18.42 -10.13 -14.72
N LYS A 228 -18.26 -9.14 -15.59
CA LYS A 228 -17.08 -8.30 -15.76
C LYS A 228 -17.42 -6.87 -15.36
N TYR A 229 -16.40 -6.07 -15.09
CA TYR A 229 -16.56 -4.72 -14.59
C TYR A 229 -15.74 -3.74 -15.41
N SER A 230 -16.32 -2.58 -15.68
CA SER A 230 -15.66 -1.50 -16.39
C SER A 230 -15.70 -0.24 -15.54
N TYR A 231 -14.59 0.49 -15.51
CA TYR A 231 -14.39 1.69 -14.72
C TYR A 231 -13.70 2.77 -15.54
N ASN A 232 -14.25 3.98 -15.50
CA ASN A 232 -13.57 5.17 -16.00
C ASN A 232 -13.48 6.19 -14.86
N PRO A 233 -12.31 6.35 -14.24
CA PRO A 233 -12.13 7.36 -13.22
C PRO A 233 -12.47 8.72 -13.82
N CYS A 234 -13.29 9.51 -13.15
CA CYS A 234 -13.42 10.93 -13.45
C CYS A 234 -14.04 11.34 -14.77
N ARG A 235 -14.52 10.38 -15.55
CA ARG A 235 -15.08 10.59 -16.87
C ARG A 235 -16.23 9.61 -17.05
N ARG A 236 -17.31 10.09 -17.66
CA ARG A 236 -18.42 9.23 -18.06
C ARG A 236 -18.01 8.39 -19.27
N PHE A 237 -18.54 7.17 -19.34
CA PHE A 237 -18.45 6.31 -20.53
C PHE A 237 -19.80 5.63 -20.76
N SER A 238 -19.95 5.04 -21.94
CA SER A 238 -21.12 4.22 -22.27
C SER A 238 -20.68 2.85 -22.76
N GLN A 239 -21.35 1.79 -22.30
CA GLN A 239 -21.04 0.41 -22.67
C GLN A 239 -22.29 -0.48 -22.60
N GLY A 240 -22.66 -1.11 -23.71
CA GLY A 240 -23.90 -1.90 -23.80
C GLY A 240 -25.16 -1.03 -23.70
N ALA A 241 -26.28 -1.65 -23.30
CA ALA A 241 -27.61 -1.04 -23.40
C ALA A 241 -27.93 -0.09 -22.22
N ASP A 242 -27.55 -0.45 -21.00
CA ASP A 242 -28.02 0.22 -19.77
C ASP A 242 -26.96 1.09 -19.11
N CYS A 243 -25.67 0.85 -19.38
CA CYS A 243 -24.59 1.69 -18.86
C CYS A 243 -24.34 2.86 -19.81
N ILE A 244 -25.17 3.89 -19.72
CA ILE A 244 -25.05 5.12 -20.53
C ILE A 244 -24.63 6.28 -19.64
N GLY A 245 -23.49 6.90 -19.95
CA GLY A 245 -22.99 8.05 -19.19
C GLY A 245 -22.61 7.72 -17.75
N VAL A 246 -22.10 6.52 -17.49
CA VAL A 246 -21.72 6.04 -16.15
C VAL A 246 -20.22 6.19 -15.89
N SER A 247 -19.81 6.15 -14.62
CA SER A 247 -18.38 6.00 -14.25
C SER A 247 -18.01 4.55 -13.97
N VAL A 248 -19.00 3.70 -13.66
CA VAL A 248 -18.81 2.28 -13.37
C VAL A 248 -19.95 1.45 -13.98
N CYS A 249 -19.59 0.38 -14.68
CA CYS A 249 -20.53 -0.58 -15.26
C CYS A 249 -20.19 -2.02 -14.85
N GLN A 250 -21.22 -2.84 -14.69
CA GLN A 250 -21.13 -4.30 -14.57
C GLN A 250 -21.79 -4.93 -15.79
N ILE A 251 -21.17 -5.96 -16.37
CA ILE A 251 -21.57 -6.55 -17.66
C ILE A 251 -21.55 -8.06 -17.50
N SER A 252 -22.60 -8.76 -17.93
CA SER A 252 -22.59 -10.24 -17.91
C SER A 252 -21.53 -10.80 -18.85
N ASN A 253 -20.99 -11.99 -18.56
CA ASN A 253 -19.90 -12.58 -19.35
C ASN A 253 -20.25 -12.81 -20.83
N ASP A 254 -21.54 -12.98 -21.14
CA ASP A 254 -22.11 -13.10 -22.48
C ASP A 254 -22.45 -11.75 -23.14
N ASN A 255 -22.16 -10.64 -22.45
CA ASN A 255 -22.46 -9.25 -22.84
C ASN A 255 -23.94 -8.95 -23.10
N GLN A 256 -24.87 -9.80 -22.64
CA GLN A 256 -26.31 -9.61 -22.85
C GLN A 256 -26.95 -8.66 -21.84
N GLN A 257 -26.37 -8.54 -20.65
CA GLN A 257 -26.91 -7.73 -19.56
C GLN A 257 -25.88 -6.72 -19.09
N THR A 258 -26.33 -5.49 -18.88
CA THR A 258 -25.51 -4.41 -18.34
C THR A 258 -26.18 -3.77 -17.14
N PHE A 259 -25.40 -3.41 -16.13
CA PHE A 259 -25.89 -2.82 -14.90
C PHE A 259 -25.06 -1.60 -14.54
N PRO A 260 -25.64 -0.38 -14.60
CA PRO A 260 -24.98 0.81 -14.10
C PRO A 260 -24.74 0.69 -12.58
N LEU A 261 -23.49 0.91 -12.14
CA LEU A 261 -23.11 0.80 -10.73
C LEU A 261 -22.84 2.16 -10.07
N GLY A 262 -22.40 3.16 -10.84
CA GLY A 262 -22.03 4.47 -10.32
C GLY A 262 -21.95 5.54 -11.42
N ILE A 263 -22.28 6.78 -11.08
CA ILE A 263 -22.22 7.95 -11.98
C ILE A 263 -21.24 8.98 -11.43
N GLN A 264 -20.69 9.83 -12.30
CA GLN A 264 -19.63 10.75 -11.91
C GLN A 264 -20.11 11.81 -10.90
N GLU A 265 -21.37 12.20 -10.99
CA GLU A 265 -22.00 13.21 -10.15
C GLU A 265 -22.18 12.74 -8.70
N SER A 266 -22.14 11.43 -8.44
CA SER A 266 -22.23 10.86 -7.09
C SER A 266 -20.87 10.52 -6.47
N ALA A 267 -19.77 10.90 -7.13
CA ALA A 267 -18.43 10.71 -6.64
C ALA A 267 -18.26 11.38 -5.26
N SER A 268 -17.80 10.60 -4.28
CA SER A 268 -17.54 11.08 -2.93
C SER A 268 -16.26 10.46 -2.37
N TRP A 269 -15.45 11.27 -1.72
CA TRP A 269 -14.15 10.86 -1.23
C TRP A 269 -14.20 10.47 0.23
N THR A 270 -13.54 9.36 0.54
CA THR A 270 -13.18 9.01 1.91
C THR A 270 -11.66 9.14 2.02
N PRO A 271 -11.13 10.09 2.80
CA PRO A 271 -9.68 10.29 2.95
C PRO A 271 -8.91 9.11 3.53
N GLY A 272 -9.64 8.13 4.08
CA GLY A 272 -9.17 7.35 5.21
C GLY A 272 -9.38 8.12 6.52
N SER A 273 -9.72 7.43 7.61
CA SER A 273 -9.87 8.01 8.94
C SER A 273 -8.57 8.55 9.54
N ASP A 274 -7.42 8.20 8.97
CA ASP A 274 -6.09 8.48 9.51
C ASP A 274 -5.03 8.56 8.39
N PHE A 275 -3.74 8.68 8.76
CA PHE A 275 -2.63 8.71 7.79
C PHE A 275 -2.47 7.41 6.97
N ASN A 276 -3.11 6.31 7.39
CA ASN A 276 -2.80 4.95 6.96
C ASN A 276 -3.98 4.22 6.30
N SER A 277 -5.18 4.76 6.40
CA SER A 277 -6.32 4.23 5.68
C SER A 277 -6.22 4.65 4.21
N VAL A 278 -6.34 3.64 3.35
CA VAL A 278 -6.25 3.79 1.90
C VAL A 278 -7.37 4.75 1.48
N PRO A 279 -7.06 5.91 0.86
CA PRO A 279 -8.09 6.81 0.42
C PRO A 279 -8.97 6.07 -0.59
N SER A 280 -10.26 6.37 -0.59
CA SER A 280 -11.18 5.77 -1.53
C SER A 280 -12.07 6.82 -2.17
N ILE A 281 -12.46 6.53 -3.40
CA ILE A 281 -13.52 7.25 -4.08
C ILE A 281 -14.72 6.30 -4.19
N ASN A 282 -15.88 6.82 -3.82
CA ASN A 282 -17.13 6.08 -3.82
C ASN A 282 -18.04 6.63 -4.91
N TYR A 283 -18.78 5.75 -5.57
CA TYR A 283 -19.82 6.12 -6.52
C TYR A 283 -21.13 5.45 -6.11
N ILE A 284 -22.25 6.12 -6.35
CA ILE A 284 -23.59 5.62 -6.04
C ILE A 284 -24.46 5.69 -7.29
N TYR A 285 -25.18 4.61 -7.59
CA TYR A 285 -26.26 4.59 -8.57
C TYR A 285 -27.45 3.81 -8.01
N LYS A 286 -28.57 4.51 -7.82
CA LYS A 286 -29.75 3.97 -7.10
C LYS A 286 -29.34 3.42 -5.73
N ARG A 287 -29.49 2.10 -5.51
CA ARG A 287 -29.12 1.41 -4.26
C ARG A 287 -27.71 0.81 -4.29
N LYS A 288 -27.01 0.89 -5.41
CA LYS A 288 -25.68 0.33 -5.58
C LYS A 288 -24.63 1.31 -5.13
N LYS A 289 -23.66 0.83 -4.35
CA LYS A 289 -22.50 1.59 -3.89
C LYS A 289 -21.24 0.92 -4.41
N VAL A 290 -20.38 1.67 -5.06
CA VAL A 290 -19.03 1.26 -5.47
C VAL A 290 -18.03 1.94 -4.56
N THR A 291 -17.06 1.20 -4.05
CA THR A 291 -15.89 1.71 -3.34
C THR A 291 -14.64 1.35 -4.12
N VAL A 292 -13.90 2.34 -4.60
CA VAL A 292 -12.60 2.13 -5.26
C VAL A 292 -11.50 2.50 -4.27
N LEU A 293 -10.76 1.49 -3.80
CA LEU A 293 -9.60 1.67 -2.94
C LEU A 293 -8.42 2.15 -3.78
N LEU A 294 -7.78 3.24 -3.38
CA LEU A 294 -6.70 3.88 -4.13
C LEU A 294 -5.33 3.47 -3.56
N GLN A 295 -4.76 2.41 -4.12
CA GLN A 295 -3.43 1.95 -3.76
C GLN A 295 -2.37 2.77 -4.52
N CYS A 296 -1.55 3.50 -3.77
CA CYS A 296 -0.43 4.24 -4.35
C CYS A 296 0.62 3.28 -4.92
N SER A 297 0.98 3.45 -6.20
CA SER A 297 2.16 2.85 -6.82
C SER A 297 2.98 3.94 -7.52
N PRO A 298 4.05 4.46 -6.87
CA PRO A 298 4.85 5.54 -7.43
C PRO A 298 5.53 5.19 -8.76
N GLU A 299 5.83 3.90 -8.95
CA GLU A 299 6.49 3.34 -10.14
C GLU A 299 5.54 3.25 -11.35
N GLY A 300 4.25 3.56 -11.16
CA GLY A 300 3.30 3.66 -12.26
C GLY A 300 2.72 2.32 -12.70
N ASN A 301 2.55 1.37 -11.78
CA ASN A 301 1.67 0.24 -12.07
C ASN A 301 0.28 0.80 -12.38
N ASN A 302 -0.32 0.39 -13.48
CA ASN A 302 -1.65 0.83 -13.90
C ASN A 302 -2.61 -0.35 -13.79
N GLU A 303 -2.72 -0.90 -12.58
CA GLU A 303 -3.50 -2.10 -12.33
C GLU A 303 -4.84 -1.73 -11.72
N PHE A 304 -5.90 -2.31 -12.28
CA PHE A 304 -7.23 -2.23 -11.72
C PHE A 304 -7.73 -3.63 -11.47
N GLN A 305 -8.31 -3.83 -10.29
CA GLN A 305 -8.82 -5.11 -9.86
C GLN A 305 -10.27 -4.97 -9.43
N ALA A 306 -11.12 -5.76 -10.08
CA ALA A 306 -12.49 -5.93 -9.65
C ALA A 306 -12.58 -7.05 -8.60
N PHE A 307 -13.02 -6.75 -7.36
CA PHE A 307 -13.37 -7.81 -6.41
C PHE A 307 -14.82 -8.28 -6.60
N GLY A 308 -15.67 -7.40 -7.12
CA GLY A 308 -17.07 -7.68 -7.39
C GLY A 308 -17.98 -7.21 -6.27
N GLU A 309 -19.13 -7.87 -6.14
CA GLU A 309 -20.19 -7.54 -5.20
C GLU A 309 -20.01 -8.28 -3.86
N ASP A 310 -19.81 -7.54 -2.78
CA ASP A 310 -19.76 -8.05 -1.41
C ASP A 310 -19.93 -6.90 -0.37
N PRO A 311 -21.03 -6.86 0.41
CA PRO A 311 -22.26 -7.65 0.30
C PRO A 311 -23.16 -7.19 -0.87
N VAL A 312 -24.40 -7.69 -0.95
CA VAL A 312 -25.39 -7.30 -1.98
C VAL A 312 -25.48 -5.78 -2.13
N ASN A 313 -25.46 -5.30 -3.37
CA ASN A 313 -25.41 -3.90 -3.81
C ASN A 313 -24.15 -3.11 -3.40
N ASN A 314 -23.14 -3.73 -2.82
CA ASN A 314 -21.88 -3.09 -2.46
C ASN A 314 -20.76 -3.70 -3.29
N TYR A 315 -20.10 -2.88 -4.10
CA TYR A 315 -19.05 -3.31 -5.00
C TYR A 315 -17.73 -2.73 -4.53
N LYS A 316 -16.68 -3.56 -4.52
CA LYS A 316 -15.34 -3.13 -4.12
C LYS A 316 -14.37 -3.35 -5.28
N PHE A 317 -13.57 -2.33 -5.56
CA PHE A 317 -12.47 -2.39 -6.52
C PHE A 317 -11.20 -1.86 -5.88
N GLN A 318 -10.05 -2.20 -6.46
CA GLN A 318 -8.76 -1.60 -6.13
C GLN A 318 -8.14 -1.01 -7.39
N LEU A 319 -7.68 0.22 -7.28
CA LEU A 319 -6.91 0.91 -8.30
C LEU A 319 -5.50 1.12 -7.75
N THR A 320 -4.54 0.39 -8.30
CA THR A 320 -3.11 0.61 -8.06
C THR A 320 -2.60 1.53 -9.14
N HIS A 321 -2.25 2.77 -8.79
CA HIS A 321 -1.83 3.78 -9.77
C HIS A 321 -0.92 4.86 -9.16
N LYS A 322 -0.07 5.49 -9.97
CA LYS A 322 0.73 6.65 -9.54
C LYS A 322 -0.14 7.81 -9.08
N CYS A 323 -1.22 8.11 -9.81
CA CYS A 323 -2.19 9.13 -9.46
C CYS A 323 -3.01 8.83 -8.19
N ALA A 324 -3.00 7.59 -7.68
CA ALA A 324 -3.55 7.27 -6.37
C ALA A 324 -2.62 7.72 -5.23
N CYS A 325 -1.37 8.05 -5.52
CA CYS A 325 -0.44 8.66 -4.56
C CYS A 325 -0.76 10.14 -4.35
N TRP A 326 -0.57 10.62 -3.11
CA TRP A 326 -0.56 12.05 -2.81
C TRP A 326 0.48 12.77 -3.68
N ASN A 327 0.03 13.78 -4.39
CA ASN A 327 0.78 14.57 -5.37
C ASN A 327 1.37 13.76 -6.53
N GLY A 328 0.96 12.50 -6.71
CA GLY A 328 1.56 11.59 -7.69
C GLY A 328 1.40 12.06 -9.14
N CYS A 329 0.28 12.72 -9.45
CA CYS A 329 0.00 13.26 -10.79
C CYS A 329 -0.12 14.79 -10.83
N SER A 330 0.00 15.46 -9.69
CA SER A 330 -0.07 16.93 -9.59
C SER A 330 1.17 17.63 -10.19
N ASN A 331 2.29 16.92 -10.29
CA ASN A 331 3.56 17.46 -10.79
C ASN A 331 3.63 17.60 -12.32
N ALA A 332 2.66 17.09 -13.08
CA ALA A 332 2.66 17.28 -14.54
C ALA A 332 2.44 18.75 -14.94
N SER A 333 1.65 19.49 -14.15
CA SER A 333 1.36 20.90 -14.44
C SER A 333 2.48 21.87 -14.05
N SER A 334 3.25 21.58 -12.99
CA SER A 334 4.32 22.47 -12.50
C SER A 334 5.58 22.47 -13.39
N ILE A 335 5.82 21.37 -14.12
CA ILE A 335 6.91 21.28 -15.11
C ILE A 335 6.62 22.14 -16.34
N ILE A 336 5.36 22.20 -16.78
CA ILE A 336 4.95 23.03 -17.92
C ILE A 336 5.05 24.53 -17.57
N GLU A 337 4.64 24.92 -16.36
CA GLU A 337 4.69 26.33 -15.94
C GLU A 337 6.14 26.84 -15.80
N THR A 338 7.06 25.97 -15.36
CA THR A 338 8.50 26.28 -15.30
C THR A 338 9.13 26.36 -16.70
N ALA A 339 8.75 25.46 -17.61
CA ALA A 339 9.22 25.48 -19.00
C ALA A 339 8.70 26.70 -19.79
N VAL A 340 7.46 27.13 -19.55
CA VAL A 340 6.87 28.33 -20.16
C VAL A 340 7.50 29.61 -19.61
N ARG A 341 7.88 29.65 -18.32
CA ARG A 341 8.67 30.77 -17.77
C ARG A 341 10.10 30.81 -18.30
N ALA A 342 10.73 29.66 -18.53
CA ALA A 342 12.05 29.57 -19.12
C ALA A 342 12.06 30.02 -20.60
N SER A 343 11.04 29.64 -21.39
CA SER A 343 10.95 30.07 -22.79
C SER A 343 10.67 31.58 -22.94
N LYS A 344 9.87 32.17 -22.03
CA LYS A 344 9.66 33.62 -22.00
C LYS A 344 10.91 34.41 -21.60
N LYS A 345 11.80 33.87 -20.77
CA LYS A 345 13.08 34.52 -20.41
C LYS A 345 14.11 34.48 -21.54
N SER A 346 14.06 33.48 -22.44
CA SER A 346 14.99 33.38 -23.56
C SER A 346 14.61 34.28 -24.76
N ALA A 347 13.40 34.84 -24.79
CA ALA A 347 12.93 35.74 -25.84
C ALA A 347 13.21 37.24 -25.56
N THR A 348 13.78 37.59 -24.41
CA THR A 348 14.06 39.01 -24.03
C THR A 348 15.56 39.38 -24.12
N ILE A 349 16.41 38.53 -24.70
CA ILE A 349 17.84 38.83 -24.93
C ILE A 349 18.11 38.79 -26.43
N SER A 350 17.54 39.73 -27.18
CA SER A 350 17.93 40.07 -28.56
C SER A 350 17.24 41.36 -28.97
N THR A 351 17.75 42.48 -28.46
CA THR A 351 17.66 43.83 -29.06
C THR A 351 18.84 44.63 -28.59
#